data_AF-A0A4Q2D042-F1
#
_entry.id   AF-A0A4Q2D042-F1
#
_cell.length_a   1.000
_cell.length_b   1.000
_cell.length_c   1.000
_cell.angle_alpha   90.00
_cell.angle_beta   90.00
_cell.angle_gamma   90.00
#
_symmetry.space_group_name_H-M   'P 1'
#
loop_
_entity.id
_entity.type
_entity.pdbx_description
1 polymer ?
#
loop_
_entity_poly.entity_id
_entity_poly.type
_entity_poly.pdbx_seq_one_letter_code
_entity_poly.pdbx_strand_id
1 'polypeptide(L)'
;MFFFGGMSIHLSTALLAHLFSYDMTWGSTGKEVERSSFWIEVPRIWRGFKLTFTICFLCIAMIAIFASPVLPFEWQIHGWEWALVIPLALNVGCHILLPIVLNPWLMIFSY
;
A
#
# COMPACT_ATOMS: atom_id res chain seq x y z
N MET A 1 5.62 -6.45 -12.26
CA MET A 1 4.75 -6.93 -11.16
C MET A 1 4.34 -5.80 -10.24
N PHE A 2 5.30 -5.05 -9.70
CA PHE A 2 5.11 -3.96 -8.75
C PHE A 2 3.93 -3.00 -8.99
N PHE A 3 3.87 -2.35 -10.15
CA PHE A 3 2.84 -1.35 -10.48
C PHE A 3 1.43 -1.95 -10.39
N PHE A 4 1.16 -3.00 -11.16
CA PHE A 4 -0.13 -3.69 -11.16
C PHE A 4 -0.44 -4.37 -9.82
N GLY A 5 0.58 -4.86 -9.12
CA GLY A 5 0.44 -5.45 -7.79
C GLY A 5 -0.06 -4.44 -6.75
N GLY A 6 0.38 -3.19 -6.80
CA GLY A 6 -0.01 -2.15 -5.84
C GLY A 6 -1.29 -1.38 -6.15
N MET A 7 -1.93 -1.61 -7.32
CA MET A 7 -3.14 -0.87 -7.72
C MET A 7 -4.44 -1.48 -7.21
N SER A 8 -4.44 -2.71 -6.69
CA SER A 8 -5.67 -3.46 -6.40
C SER A 8 -6.55 -2.81 -5.32
N ILE A 9 -5.95 -2.20 -4.29
CA ILE A 9 -6.70 -1.42 -3.29
C ILE A 9 -7.40 -0.22 -3.94
N HIS A 10 -6.71 0.51 -4.81
CA HIS A 10 -7.28 1.68 -5.50
C HIS A 10 -8.41 1.29 -6.45
N LEU A 11 -8.25 0.20 -7.20
CA LEU A 11 -9.30 -0.36 -8.04
C LEU A 11 -10.51 -0.80 -7.21
N SER A 12 -10.28 -1.45 -6.08
CA SER A 12 -11.35 -1.85 -5.16
C SER A 12 -12.09 -0.64 -4.61
N THR A 13 -11.39 0.44 -4.25
CA THR A 13 -12.05 1.69 -3.81
C THR A 13 -12.91 2.32 -4.90
N ALA A 14 -12.46 2.26 -6.17
CA ALA A 14 -13.25 2.75 -7.30
C ALA A 14 -14.53 1.94 -7.53
N LEU A 15 -14.43 0.61 -7.43
CA LEU A 15 -15.58 -0.29 -7.53
C LEU A 15 -16.57 -0.10 -6.37
N LEU A 16 -16.06 0.04 -5.15
CA LEU A 16 -16.89 0.31 -3.97
C LEU A 16 -17.57 1.67 -4.09
N ALA A 17 -16.87 2.70 -4.56
CA ALA A 17 -17.46 4.02 -4.80
C ALA A 17 -18.61 3.93 -5.79
N HIS A 18 -18.44 3.17 -6.88
CA HIS A 18 -19.50 2.93 -7.84
C HIS A 18 -20.70 2.19 -7.23
N LEU A 19 -20.46 1.11 -6.48
CA LEU A 19 -21.50 0.29 -5.85
C LEU A 19 -22.36 1.10 -4.85
N PHE A 20 -21.72 1.99 -4.10
CA PHE A 20 -22.41 2.82 -3.10
C PHE A 20 -22.84 4.20 -3.63
N SER A 21 -22.70 4.45 -4.94
CA SER A 21 -22.98 5.76 -5.54
C SER A 21 -22.27 6.91 -4.81
N TYR A 22 -21.04 6.67 -4.37
CA TYR A 22 -20.17 7.69 -3.81
C TYR A 22 -19.53 8.49 -4.94
N ASP A 23 -19.68 9.80 -4.91
CA ASP A 23 -19.11 10.71 -5.91
C ASP A 23 -17.59 10.73 -5.82
N MET A 24 -16.95 9.94 -6.69
CA MET A 24 -15.50 9.91 -6.85
C MET A 24 -15.10 10.66 -8.12
N THR A 25 -14.38 11.77 -7.95
CA THR A 25 -13.84 12.55 -9.07
C THR A 25 -12.41 12.14 -9.37
N TRP A 26 -12.10 11.97 -10.66
CA TRP A 26 -10.74 11.76 -11.13
C TRP A 26 -10.08 13.12 -11.39
N GLY A 27 -9.01 13.44 -10.68
CA GLY A 27 -8.24 14.66 -10.95
C GLY A 27 -7.57 14.59 -12.32
N SER A 28 -7.63 15.67 -13.11
CA SER A 28 -6.83 15.79 -14.33
C SER A 28 -5.36 15.94 -13.98
N THR A 29 -4.46 15.32 -14.75
CA THR A 29 -3.02 15.52 -14.62
C THR A 29 -2.67 17.00 -14.79
N GLY A 30 -2.32 17.67 -13.70
CA GLY A 30 -1.86 19.05 -13.71
C GLY A 30 -0.57 19.16 -14.52
N LYS A 31 -0.57 20.04 -15.53
CA LYS A 31 0.60 20.25 -16.42
C LYS A 31 1.66 21.19 -15.84
N GLU A 32 1.47 21.68 -14.62
CA GLU A 32 2.44 22.49 -13.90
C GLU A 32 3.22 21.62 -12.93
N VAL A 33 4.51 21.43 -13.20
CA VAL A 33 5.44 20.86 -12.22
C VAL A 33 5.68 21.94 -11.16
N GLU A 34 4.93 21.87 -10.07
CA GLU A 34 5.33 22.57 -8.85
C GLU A 34 6.68 22.00 -8.39
N ARG A 35 7.65 22.88 -8.12
CA ARG A 35 8.90 22.45 -7.49
C ARG A 35 8.57 21.94 -6.09
N SER A 36 8.58 20.62 -5.95
CA SER A 36 8.43 19.94 -4.66
C SER A 36 9.82 19.51 -4.16
N SER A 37 9.96 19.35 -2.85
CA SER A 37 11.16 18.79 -2.22
C SER A 37 10.78 17.47 -1.57
N PHE A 38 11.78 16.61 -1.29
CA PHE A 38 11.60 15.34 -0.59
C PHE A 38 10.68 15.47 0.64
N TRP A 39 10.89 16.51 1.45
CA TRP A 39 10.15 16.73 2.69
C TRP A 39 8.69 17.18 2.49
N ILE A 40 8.34 17.69 1.32
CA ILE A 40 6.96 18.06 0.97
C ILE A 40 6.21 16.83 0.46
N GLU A 41 6.89 15.96 -0.30
CA GLU A 41 6.30 14.76 -0.88
C GLU A 41 6.00 13.68 0.17
N VAL A 42 6.86 13.49 1.17
CA VAL A 42 6.64 12.46 2.21
C VAL A 42 5.30 12.63 2.95
N PRO A 43 4.97 13.82 3.51
CA PRO A 43 3.66 14.05 4.13
C PRO A 43 2.49 13.95 3.14
N ARG A 44 2.70 14.34 1.88
CA ARG A 44 1.68 14.25 0.82
C ARG A 44 1.35 12.79 0.51
N ILE A 45 2.36 11.94 0.36
CA ILE A 45 2.21 10.49 0.20
C ILE A 45 1.51 9.89 1.42
N TRP A 46 1.96 10.23 2.63
CA TRP A 46 1.33 9.71 3.83
C TRP A 46 -0.16 10.03 3.87
N ARG A 47 -0.57 11.25 3.47
CA ARG A 47 -1.99 11.65 3.41
C ARG A 47 -2.77 10.98 2.30
N GLY A 48 -2.19 10.82 1.11
CA GLY A 48 -2.86 10.20 -0.04
C GLY A 48 -3.01 8.68 0.10
N PHE A 49 -2.06 8.01 0.77
CA PHE A 49 -2.00 6.55 0.87
C PHE A 49 -2.32 6.02 2.28
N LYS A 50 -2.97 6.82 3.15
CA LYS A 50 -3.32 6.41 4.53
C LYS A 50 -4.04 5.08 4.59
N LEU A 51 -5.05 4.89 3.73
CA LEU A 51 -5.84 3.66 3.70
C LEU A 51 -4.97 2.46 3.31
N THR A 52 -4.19 2.62 2.23
CA THR A 52 -3.25 1.61 1.74
C THR A 52 -2.25 1.20 2.82
N PHE A 53 -1.60 2.16 3.47
CA PHE A 53 -0.66 1.87 4.56
C PHE A 53 -1.34 1.20 5.75
N THR A 54 -2.53 1.64 6.14
CA THR A 54 -3.28 1.03 7.24
C THR A 54 -3.58 -0.44 6.96
N ILE A 55 -4.11 -0.76 5.77
CA ILE A 55 -4.40 -2.14 5.37
C ILE A 55 -3.11 -2.97 5.34
N CYS A 56 -2.04 -2.43 4.76
CA CYS A 56 -0.75 -3.12 4.68
C CYS A 56 -0.18 -3.44 6.06
N PHE A 57 -0.18 -2.49 6.99
CA PHE A 57 0.30 -2.70 8.35
C PHE A 57 -0.57 -3.70 9.12
N LEU A 58 -1.89 -3.70 8.90
CA LEU A 58 -2.78 -4.73 9.45
C LEU A 58 -2.46 -6.13 8.91
N CYS A 59 -2.17 -6.26 7.61
CA CYS A 59 -1.76 -7.54 7.03
C CYS A 59 -0.39 -8.01 7.57
N ILE A 60 0.57 -7.10 7.76
CA ILE A 60 1.87 -7.43 8.38
C ILE A 60 1.67 -7.88 9.83
N ALA A 61 0.87 -7.16 10.59
CA ALA A 61 0.53 -7.52 11.97
C ALA A 61 -0.17 -8.89 12.03
N MET A 62 -1.07 -9.17 11.08
CA MET A 62 -1.72 -10.47 10.95
C MET A 62 -0.70 -11.59 10.70
N ILE A 63 0.22 -11.43 9.74
CA ILE A 63 1.30 -12.41 9.52
C ILE A 63 2.10 -12.63 10.82
N ALA A 64 2.47 -11.56 11.51
CA ALA A 64 3.25 -11.66 12.74
C ALA A 64 2.49 -12.37 13.88
N ILE A 65 1.19 -12.07 14.07
CA ILE A 65 0.36 -12.68 15.11
C ILE A 65 0.17 -14.18 14.83
N PHE A 66 -0.13 -14.55 13.58
CA PHE A 66 -0.34 -15.94 13.19
C PHE A 66 0.95 -16.77 13.25
N ALA A 67 2.12 -16.16 13.07
CA ALA A 67 3.41 -16.81 13.24
C ALA A 67 3.90 -16.87 14.70
N SER A 68 3.18 -16.22 15.63
CA SER A 68 3.58 -16.10 17.03
C SER A 68 2.85 -17.11 17.94
N PRO A 69 3.40 -17.43 19.12
CA PRO A 69 2.74 -18.29 20.10
C PRO A 69 1.53 -17.64 20.80
N VAL A 70 1.12 -16.44 20.38
CA VAL A 70 -0.06 -15.74 20.94
C VAL A 70 -1.35 -16.48 20.59
N LEU A 71 -1.40 -17.18 19.45
CA LEU A 71 -2.54 -17.98 19.04
C LEU A 71 -2.38 -19.47 19.43
N PRO A 72 -3.48 -20.22 19.64
CA PRO A 72 -3.42 -21.66 19.83
C PRO A 72 -2.75 -22.36 18.66
N PHE A 73 -2.07 -23.49 18.91
CA PHE A 73 -1.29 -24.22 17.90
C PHE A 73 -2.07 -24.50 16.60
N GLU A 74 -3.36 -24.85 16.71
CA GLU A 74 -4.24 -25.13 15.57
C GLU A 74 -4.45 -23.94 14.61
N TRP A 75 -4.22 -22.71 15.08
CA TRP A 75 -4.37 -21.48 14.31
C TRP A 75 -3.03 -20.87 13.90
N GLN A 76 -1.91 -21.48 14.28
CA GLN A 76 -0.59 -20.95 13.98
C GLN A 76 -0.22 -21.22 12.52
N ILE A 77 0.20 -20.17 11.83
CA ILE A 77 0.81 -20.26 10.51
C ILE A 77 2.30 -20.02 10.70
N HIS A 78 3.06 -21.10 10.75
CA HIS A 78 4.50 -21.01 10.97
C HIS A 78 5.19 -20.23 9.84
N GLY A 79 6.23 -19.47 10.18
CA GLY A 79 6.93 -18.63 9.20
C GLY A 79 7.57 -19.40 8.03
N TRP A 80 7.77 -20.71 8.18
CA TRP A 80 8.25 -21.58 7.09
C TRP A 80 7.14 -22.10 6.15
N GLU A 81 5.88 -21.72 6.36
CA GLU A 81 4.78 -21.98 5.43
C GLU A 81 4.79 -20.94 4.29
N TRP A 82 5.81 -21.02 3.44
CA TRP A 82 6.15 -19.99 2.45
C TRP A 82 5.02 -19.78 1.43
N ALA A 83 4.27 -20.83 1.14
CA ALA A 83 3.12 -20.80 0.25
C ALA A 83 2.03 -19.82 0.72
N LEU A 84 1.93 -19.58 2.03
CA LEU A 84 0.95 -18.66 2.62
C LEU A 84 1.55 -17.27 2.85
N VAL A 85 2.78 -17.21 3.36
CA VAL A 85 3.43 -15.95 3.76
C VAL A 85 3.91 -15.14 2.56
N ILE A 86 4.57 -15.77 1.58
CA ILE A 86 5.21 -15.05 0.47
C ILE A 86 4.21 -14.29 -0.40
N PRO A 87 3.07 -14.87 -0.85
CA PRO A 87 2.14 -14.13 -1.71
C PRO A 87 1.57 -12.89 -1.03
N LEU A 88 1.21 -12.99 0.25
CA LEU A 88 0.68 -11.87 1.02
C LEU A 88 1.77 -10.82 1.27
N ALA A 89 2.97 -11.22 1.69
CA ALA A 89 4.09 -10.32 1.92
C ALA A 89 4.50 -9.57 0.64
N LEU A 90 4.54 -10.26 -0.51
CA LEU A 90 4.86 -9.65 -1.80
C LEU A 90 3.78 -8.65 -2.23
N ASN A 91 2.51 -9.00 -2.06
CA ASN A 91 1.40 -8.11 -2.38
C ASN A 91 1.41 -6.84 -1.51
N VAL A 92 1.62 -6.99 -0.20
CA VAL A 92 1.78 -5.88 0.74
C VAL A 92 2.99 -5.02 0.38
N GLY A 93 4.13 -5.65 0.07
CA GLY A 93 5.33 -4.96 -0.37
C GLY A 93 5.10 -4.12 -1.63
N CYS A 94 4.37 -4.64 -2.62
CA CYS A 94 4.01 -3.87 -3.81
C CYS A 94 3.17 -2.61 -3.47
N HIS A 95 2.20 -2.72 -2.56
CA HIS A 95 1.36 -1.59 -2.16
C HIS A 95 2.11 -0.52 -1.38
N ILE A 96 2.98 -0.91 -0.45
CA ILE A 96 3.79 0.03 0.35
C ILE A 96 4.76 0.79 -0.54
N LEU A 97 5.42 0.08 -1.45
CA LEU A 97 6.47 0.67 -2.26
C LEU A 97 5.90 1.51 -3.42
N LEU A 98 4.66 1.25 -3.88
CA LEU A 98 4.05 1.96 -5.02
C LEU A 98 4.20 3.48 -4.97
N PRO A 99 3.82 4.20 -3.89
CA PRO A 99 3.99 5.64 -3.82
C PRO A 99 5.45 6.11 -3.66
N ILE A 100 6.36 5.21 -3.27
CA ILE A 100 7.77 5.53 -3.01
C ILE A 100 8.56 5.46 -4.32
N VAL A 101 8.48 4.33 -5.02
CA VAL A 101 9.26 4.05 -6.23
C VAL A 101 8.72 4.82 -7.45
N LEU A 102 7.45 5.24 -7.43
CA LEU A 102 6.88 6.01 -8.53
C LEU A 102 6.98 7.53 -8.35
N ASN A 103 7.45 8.01 -7.19
CA ASN A 103 7.62 9.44 -6.95
C ASN A 103 9.08 9.86 -7.28
N PRO A 104 9.32 10.61 -8.38
CA PRO A 104 10.67 10.96 -8.81
C PRO A 104 11.42 11.82 -7.78
N TRP A 105 10.70 12.66 -7.01
CA TRP A 105 11.30 13.49 -5.97
C TRP A 105 11.85 12.67 -4.80
N LEU A 106 11.26 11.51 -4.52
CA LEU A 106 11.77 10.55 -3.53
C LEU A 106 12.96 9.75 -4.06
N MET A 107 12.99 9.43 -5.36
CA MET A 107 14.07 8.64 -5.96
C MET A 107 15.36 9.44 -6.16
N ILE A 108 15.24 10.72 -6.50
CA ILE A 108 16.38 11.60 -6.82
C ILE A 108 16.90 12.31 -5.56
N PHE A 109 16.21 12.17 -4.40
CA PHE A 109 16.50 12.87 -3.14
C PHE A 109 16.74 14.37 -3.36
N SER A 110 15.80 15.04 -4.05
CA SER A 110 15.89 16.49 -4.25
C SER A 110 15.58 17.21 -2.93
N TYR A 111 16.57 17.90 -2.37
CA TYR A 111 16.44 18.72 -1.15
C TYR A 111 16.14 20.18 -1.50
#